data_AF-A0A3Q0QVF3-F1
#
_entry.id   AF-A0A3Q0QVF3-F1
#
_cell.length_a   1.000
_cell.length_b   1.000
_cell.length_c   1.000
_cell.angle_alpha   90.00
_cell.angle_beta   90.00
_cell.angle_gamma   90.00
#
_symmetry.space_group_name_H-M   'P 1'
#
loop_
_entity.id
_entity.type
_entity.pdbx_description
1 polymer ?
#
loop_
_entity_poly.entity_id
_entity_poly.type
_entity_poly.pdbx_seq_one_letter_code
_entity_poly.pdbx_strand_id
1 'polypeptide(L)'
;SIQSRMQCGCKTDDKYTEHCCVPLCSASSKFNGVLSFHSFPTHSDLRSRWLINIRRDPFTITSHTKVCSRHFTTDQLIEPTTPDGRRRLVRGAVPTLFEWNGFKVDSRLTSPV
;
A
#
# COMPACT_ATOMS: atom_id res chain seq x y z
N SER A 1 -31.82 -1.16 31.23
CA SER A 1 -31.50 -1.24 29.79
C SER A 1 -30.09 -0.71 29.61
N ILE A 2 -29.13 -1.60 29.32
CA ILE A 2 -27.69 -1.29 29.34
C ILE A 2 -27.36 -0.67 27.99
N GLN A 3 -27.29 0.66 27.93
CA GLN A 3 -26.90 1.35 26.71
C GLN A 3 -25.42 1.08 26.42
N SER A 4 -25.22 0.36 25.33
CA SER A 4 -23.95 -0.04 24.71
C SER A 4 -23.01 1.15 24.57
N ARG A 5 -21.93 1.15 25.35
CA ARG A 5 -20.82 2.08 25.18
C ARG A 5 -19.89 1.51 24.10
N MET A 6 -20.31 1.66 22.84
CA MET A 6 -19.42 1.47 21.69
C MET A 6 -18.44 2.63 21.67
N GLN A 7 -17.33 2.49 22.39
CA GLN A 7 -16.17 3.33 22.18
C GLN A 7 -15.50 2.83 20.89
N CYS A 8 -15.96 3.32 19.73
CA CYS A 8 -15.15 3.28 18.51
C CYS A 8 -13.95 4.18 18.75
N GLY A 9 -12.91 3.64 19.38
CA GLY A 9 -11.64 4.30 19.57
C GLY A 9 -10.88 4.32 18.26
N CYS A 10 -11.23 5.22 17.34
CA CYS A 10 -10.29 5.64 16.32
C CYS A 10 -9.12 6.31 17.04
N LYS A 11 -8.04 5.57 17.29
CA LYS A 11 -6.79 6.15 17.79
C LYS A 11 -6.28 7.13 16.73
N THR A 12 -6.59 8.40 16.93
CA THR A 12 -5.97 9.53 16.23
C THR A 12 -4.55 9.68 16.78
N ASP A 13 -3.65 8.85 16.26
CA ASP A 13 -2.24 9.21 16.20
C ASP A 13 -2.11 10.18 15.01
N ASP A 14 -1.35 11.28 15.15
CA ASP A 14 -1.00 12.20 14.06
C ASP A 14 -0.26 11.46 12.93
N LYS A 15 -1.02 10.65 12.19
CA LYS A 15 -0.51 9.69 11.24
C LYS A 15 -0.25 10.43 9.95
N TYR A 16 1.01 10.74 9.69
CA TYR A 16 1.46 11.24 8.40
C TYR A 16 0.74 10.49 7.27
N THR A 17 0.16 11.24 6.33
CA THR A 17 -0.52 10.65 5.19
C THR A 17 0.51 9.89 4.35
N GLU A 18 0.28 8.60 4.15
CA GLU A 18 1.17 7.73 3.37
C GLU A 18 0.80 7.90 1.89
N HIS A 19 1.80 8.13 1.04
CA HIS A 19 1.62 8.29 -0.41
C HIS A 19 2.38 7.20 -1.15
N CYS A 20 1.79 6.68 -2.23
CA CYS A 20 2.45 5.71 -3.08
C CYS A 20 3.58 6.39 -3.89
N CYS A 21 4.77 5.80 -3.90
CA CYS A 21 5.92 6.30 -4.66
C CYS A 21 5.94 5.83 -6.11
N VAL A 22 5.00 4.97 -6.52
CA VAL A 22 4.94 4.46 -7.88
C VAL A 22 4.49 5.56 -8.83
N PRO A 23 5.21 5.83 -9.94
CA PRO A 23 4.79 6.82 -10.94
C PRO A 23 3.35 6.58 -11.39
N LEU A 24 2.61 7.67 -11.60
CA LEU A 24 1.19 7.66 -12.01
C LEU A 24 0.22 7.07 -10.97
N CYS A 25 0.69 6.66 -9.79
CA CYS A 25 -0.19 6.24 -8.70
C CYS A 25 -0.50 7.42 -7.76
N SER A 26 -1.76 7.85 -7.71
CA SER A 26 -2.24 8.90 -6.80
C SER A 26 -2.72 8.37 -5.44
N ALA A 27 -2.48 7.08 -5.15
CA ALA A 27 -3.00 6.44 -3.94
C ALA A 27 -2.42 7.07 -2.66
N SER A 28 -3.32 7.37 -1.73
CA SER A 28 -3.01 8.01 -0.45
C SER A 28 -3.77 7.34 0.68
N SER A 29 -3.14 7.14 1.85
CA SER A 29 -3.82 6.52 3.00
C SER A 29 -5.01 7.34 3.51
N LYS A 30 -5.01 8.66 3.26
CA LYS A 30 -6.09 9.56 3.62
C LYS A 30 -7.37 9.33 2.80
N PHE A 31 -7.22 9.07 1.50
CA PHE A 31 -8.35 8.91 0.57
C PHE A 31 -8.63 7.45 0.21
N ASN A 32 -7.70 6.54 0.51
CA ASN A 32 -7.78 5.12 0.19
C ASN A 32 -7.53 4.25 1.43
N GLY A 33 -8.43 4.35 2.43
CA GLY A 33 -8.29 3.63 3.71
C GLY A 33 -8.28 2.10 3.60
N VAL A 34 -8.75 1.54 2.48
CA VAL A 34 -8.72 0.10 2.18
C VAL A 34 -7.32 -0.38 1.76
N LEU A 35 -6.47 0.52 1.28
CA LEU A 35 -5.13 0.17 0.83
C LEU A 35 -4.16 0.11 2.01
N SER A 36 -3.28 -0.89 1.97
CA SER A 36 -2.10 -0.95 2.81
C SER A 36 -0.91 -0.33 2.07
N PHE A 37 -0.03 0.31 2.84
CA PHE A 37 1.18 0.95 2.35
C PHE A 37 2.40 0.21 2.91
N HIS A 38 3.27 -0.22 2.01
CA HIS A 38 4.38 -1.11 2.32
C HIS A 38 5.71 -0.39 2.15
N SER A 39 6.56 -0.46 3.17
CA SER A 39 7.95 -0.01 3.07
C SER A 39 8.75 -0.90 2.13
N PHE A 40 9.81 -0.35 1.57
CA PHE A 40 10.82 -1.16 0.88
C PHE A 40 11.43 -2.20 1.84
N PRO A 41 11.73 -3.39 1.34
CA PRO A 41 12.35 -4.44 2.13
C PRO A 41 13.80 -4.07 2.50
N THR A 42 14.27 -4.62 3.62
CA THR A 42 15.65 -4.45 4.09
C THR A 42 16.67 -5.25 3.28
N HIS A 43 16.25 -6.40 2.74
CA HIS A 43 17.10 -7.23 1.88
C HIS A 43 17.41 -6.51 0.56
N SER A 44 18.71 -6.30 0.29
CA SER A 44 19.23 -5.59 -0.88
C SER A 44 18.63 -6.10 -2.19
N ASP A 45 18.59 -7.42 -2.39
CA ASP A 45 18.19 -7.99 -3.68
C ASP A 45 16.70 -7.85 -3.95
N LEU A 46 15.87 -7.96 -2.91
CA LEU A 46 14.44 -7.71 -3.03
C LEU A 46 14.16 -6.22 -3.25
N ARG A 47 14.89 -5.35 -2.55
CA ARG A 47 14.81 -3.90 -2.73
C ARG A 47 15.21 -3.49 -4.14
N SER A 48 16.27 -4.07 -4.70
CA SER A 48 16.70 -3.84 -6.08
C SER A 48 15.63 -4.26 -7.09
N ARG A 49 14.99 -5.42 -6.88
CA ARG A 49 13.86 -5.86 -7.72
C ARG A 49 12.69 -4.88 -7.69
N TRP A 50 12.36 -4.33 -6.51
CA TRP A 50 11.31 -3.30 -6.41
C TRP A 50 11.68 -2.05 -7.21
N LEU A 51 12.92 -1.57 -7.08
CA LEU A 51 13.40 -0.39 -7.79
C LEU A 51 13.34 -0.58 -9.32
N ILE A 52 13.83 -1.73 -9.82
CA ILE A 52 13.79 -2.08 -11.24
C ILE A 52 12.35 -2.10 -11.74
N ASN A 53 11.45 -2.76 -11.01
CA ASN A 53 10.06 -2.90 -11.40
C ASN A 53 9.31 -1.57 -11.44
N ILE A 54 9.57 -0.67 -10.48
CA ILE A 54 8.93 0.64 -10.36
C ILE A 54 9.41 1.63 -11.45
N ARG A 55 10.53 1.34 -12.12
CA ARG A 55 11.09 2.14 -13.23
C ARG A 55 11.23 3.64 -12.92
N ARG A 56 11.61 3.96 -11.68
CA ARG A 56 11.83 5.34 -11.26
C ARG A 56 13.33 5.61 -11.26
N ASP A 57 13.73 6.71 -11.89
CA ASP A 57 15.11 7.24 -11.85
C ASP A 57 15.62 7.33 -10.40
N PRO A 58 16.94 7.19 -10.18
CA PRO A 58 17.51 7.00 -8.85
C PRO A 58 17.00 8.07 -7.88
N PHE A 59 16.24 7.61 -6.89
CA PHE A 59 15.69 8.45 -5.84
C PHE A 59 15.97 7.82 -4.48
N THR A 60 16.12 8.67 -3.46
CA THR A 60 16.45 8.20 -2.10
C THR A 60 15.23 7.52 -1.49
N ILE A 61 15.31 6.20 -1.29
CA ILE A 61 14.33 5.47 -0.46
C ILE A 61 14.47 5.95 0.98
N THR A 62 13.41 6.55 1.50
CA THR A 62 13.27 6.93 2.90
C THR A 62 12.25 6.04 3.61
N SER A 63 12.13 6.16 4.94
CA SER A 63 11.07 5.52 5.73
C SER A 63 9.64 5.88 5.26
N HIS A 64 9.49 7.04 4.61
CA HIS A 64 8.24 7.56 4.07
C HIS A 64 7.98 7.12 2.62
N THR A 65 8.95 6.47 1.98
CA THR A 65 8.77 5.92 0.64
C THR A 65 7.98 4.61 0.73
N LYS A 66 6.72 4.64 0.32
CA LYS A 66 5.79 3.51 0.40
C LYS A 66 5.28 3.09 -0.98
N VAL A 67 5.00 1.81 -1.13
CA VAL A 67 4.26 1.25 -2.27
C VAL A 67 2.91 0.74 -1.76
N CYS A 68 1.80 1.13 -2.40
CA CYS A 68 0.48 0.67 -1.99
C CYS A 68 0.21 -0.77 -2.47
N SER A 69 -0.74 -1.47 -1.82
CA SER A 69 -1.06 -2.87 -2.12
C SER A 69 -1.59 -3.12 -3.53
N ARG A 70 -2.06 -2.11 -4.26
CA ARG A 70 -2.54 -2.26 -5.66
C ARG A 70 -1.45 -2.73 -6.63
N HIS A 71 -0.19 -2.54 -6.27
CA HIS A 71 0.94 -2.95 -7.12
C HIS A 71 1.34 -4.41 -6.93
N PHE A 72 0.71 -5.12 -6.01
CA PHE A 72 0.95 -6.54 -5.71
C PHE A 72 -0.28 -7.36 -6.13
N THR A 73 -0.01 -8.56 -6.65
CA THR A 73 -1.05 -9.53 -6.94
C THR A 73 -1.65 -10.08 -5.64
N THR A 74 -2.86 -10.63 -5.71
CA THR A 74 -3.59 -11.11 -4.52
C THR A 74 -2.88 -12.25 -3.81
N ASP A 75 -2.18 -13.12 -4.54
CA ASP A 75 -1.34 -14.20 -4.00
C ASP A 75 -0.11 -13.68 -3.23
N GLN A 76 0.28 -12.42 -3.44
CA GLN A 76 1.36 -11.77 -2.71
C GLN A 76 0.89 -11.02 -1.46
N LEU A 77 -0.43 -10.93 -1.25
CA LEU A 77 -1.06 -10.25 -0.13
C LEU A 77 -1.58 -11.26 0.89
N ILE A 78 -1.23 -11.03 2.15
CA ILE A 78 -1.76 -11.76 3.30
C ILE A 78 -2.88 -10.90 3.87
N GLU A 79 -4.11 -11.42 3.80
CA GLU A 79 -5.27 -10.78 4.40
C GLU A 79 -5.15 -10.78 5.94
N PRO A 80 -5.62 -9.72 6.61
CA PRO A 80 -5.57 -9.63 8.06
C PRO A 80 -6.50 -10.67 8.70
N THR A 81 -6.08 -11.22 9.84
CA THR A 81 -6.91 -12.13 10.64
C THR A 81 -7.86 -11.40 11.59
N THR A 82 -7.71 -10.08 11.71
CA THR A 82 -8.52 -9.22 12.58
C THR A 82 -9.18 -8.11 11.76
N PRO A 83 -10.36 -7.61 12.16
CA PRO A 83 -11.04 -6.51 11.47
C PRO A 83 -10.21 -5.23 11.37
N ASP A 84 -9.38 -4.95 12.39
CA ASP A 84 -8.48 -3.79 12.44
C ASP A 84 -7.10 -4.05 11.81
N GLY A 85 -6.86 -5.27 11.33
CA GLY A 85 -5.59 -5.66 10.76
C GLY A 85 -5.36 -5.02 9.39
N ARG A 86 -4.09 -4.79 9.05
CA ARG A 86 -3.67 -4.35 7.71
C ARG A 86 -3.18 -5.55 6.91
N ARG A 87 -3.47 -5.54 5.60
CA ARG A 87 -2.86 -6.46 4.64
C ARG A 87 -1.34 -6.40 4.75
N ARG A 88 -0.68 -7.55 4.64
CA ARG A 88 0.79 -7.69 4.66
C ARG A 88 1.26 -8.31 3.36
N LEU A 89 2.56 -8.21 3.09
CA LEU A 89 3.17 -8.89 1.95
C LEU A 89 3.70 -10.26 2.38
N VAL A 90 3.58 -11.25 1.50
CA VAL A 90 4.31 -12.52 1.63
C VAL A 90 5.82 -12.26 1.55
N ARG A 91 6.62 -13.21 2.05
CA ARG A 91 8.08 -13.12 1.94
C ARG A 91 8.49 -13.14 0.47
N GLY A 92 9.30 -12.17 0.06
CA GLY A 92 9.81 -12.10 -1.31
C GLY A 92 8.85 -11.45 -2.32
N ALA A 93 7.72 -10.90 -1.85
CA ALA A 93 6.79 -10.18 -2.73
C ALA A 93 7.48 -9.04 -3.49
N VAL A 94 7.12 -8.90 -4.76
CA VAL A 94 7.59 -7.85 -5.67
C VAL A 94 6.39 -7.16 -6.32
N PRO A 95 6.41 -5.82 -6.44
CA PRO A 95 5.36 -5.12 -7.15
C PRO A 95 5.49 -5.42 -8.64
N THR A 96 4.41 -5.84 -9.29
CA THR A 96 4.38 -6.27 -10.70
C THR A 96 3.25 -5.59 -11.49
N LEU A 97 2.27 -5.03 -10.80
CA LEU A 97 1.06 -4.47 -11.38
C LEU A 97 1.24 -2.96 -11.62
N PHE A 98 1.53 -2.60 -12.87
CA PHE A 98 1.79 -1.22 -13.28
C PHE A 98 1.18 -0.91 -14.64
N GLU A 99 0.92 0.37 -14.93
CA GLU A 99 0.36 0.79 -16.21
C GLU A 99 1.24 0.41 -17.40
N TRP A 100 2.57 0.47 -17.24
CA TRP A 100 3.52 0.11 -18.30
C TRP A 100 3.64 -1.40 -18.56
N ASN A 101 3.03 -2.23 -17.71
CA ASN A 101 2.87 -3.67 -17.95
C ASN A 101 1.46 -4.01 -18.45
N GLY A 102 0.67 -3.01 -18.86
CA GLY A 102 -0.71 -3.21 -19.33
C GLY A 102 -1.72 -3.47 -18.21
N PHE A 103 -1.33 -3.34 -16.93
CA PHE A 103 -2.27 -3.47 -15.83
C PHE A 103 -3.09 -2.19 -15.69
N LYS A 104 -4.42 -2.33 -15.78
CA LYS A 104 -5.37 -1.27 -15.45
C LYS A 104 -6.11 -1.71 -14.20
N VAL A 105 -5.95 -0.94 -13.11
CA VAL A 105 -6.84 -1.07 -11.96
C VAL A 105 -8.24 -0.78 -12.48
N ASP A 106 -9.20 -1.65 -12.14
CA ASP A 106 -10.60 -1.46 -12.51
C ASP A 106 -11.03 -0.04 -12.12
N SER A 107 -11.39 0.75 -13.14
CA SER A 107 -11.67 2.18 -13.03
C SER A 107 -12.85 2.49 -12.11
N ARG A 108 -13.65 1.49 -11.73
CA ARG A 108 -14.73 1.62 -10.73
C ARG A 108 -14.22 1.79 -9.29
N LEU A 109 -12.94 1.56 -9.03
CA LEU A 109 -12.31 1.75 -7.71
C LEU A 109 -11.49 3.05 -7.59
N THR A 110 -11.45 3.84 -8.65
CA THR A 110 -10.83 5.16 -8.73
C THR A 110 -11.89 6.16 -9.19
N SER A 111 -12.94 6.34 -8.38
CA SER A 111 -13.76 7.55 -8.54
C SER A 111 -12.90 8.76 -8.19
N PRO A 112 -12.74 9.74 -9.09
CA PRO A 112 -12.29 11.07 -8.72
C PRO A 112 -13.37 11.65 -7.80
N VAL A 113 -12.98 12.12 -6.61
CA VAL A 113 -13.77 13.10 -5.85
C VAL A 113 -13.25 14.47 -6.24
#